data_AF-A0A2D5X4F2-F1
#
_entry.id   AF-A0A2D5X4F2-F1
#
_cell.length_a   1.000
_cell.length_b   1.000
_cell.length_c   1.000
_cell.angle_alpha   90.00
_cell.angle_beta   90.00
_cell.angle_gamma   90.00
#
_symmetry.space_group_name_H-M   'P 1'
#
loop_
_entity.id
_entity.type
_entity.pdbx_description
1 polymer ?
#
loop_
_entity_poly.entity_id
_entity_poly.type
_entity_poly.pdbx_seq_one_letter_code
_entity_poly.pdbx_strand_id
1 'polypeptide(L)'
;MKNRNKLSLLAMFMMGLLATNAWADEKKEDPEKSVICLHDGMVMKAKAMKDTTMHKEHKHYICGYGTDELARFEKHTEKYVKDLLLNDEMQLFIHFQTLAEYKDVMKGMNMTGMMKGMMEGIEMTKGATHFVIANLIDKKTGEVKNAKETKVELELPKGEKQMHALNHSMMMKSYIALFALPNEGKYPIAVSVEIGRKKYEVKFDYTLVKEKKEAKKK
;
A
#
# COMPACT_ATOMS: atom_id res chain seq x y z
N MET A 1 48.63 -51.58 -28.52
CA MET A 1 47.61 -50.97 -29.41
C MET A 1 46.30 -51.73 -29.23
N LYS A 2 45.16 -51.02 -29.28
CA LYS A 2 43.75 -51.50 -29.18
C LYS A 2 43.21 -51.76 -27.77
N ASN A 3 42.51 -50.78 -27.19
CA ASN A 3 41.04 -50.78 -27.03
C ASN A 3 40.63 -49.53 -26.23
N ARG A 4 40.12 -48.50 -26.92
CA ARG A 4 39.42 -47.36 -26.30
C ARG A 4 37.93 -47.61 -26.48
N ASN A 5 37.28 -48.18 -25.47
CA ASN A 5 35.83 -48.34 -25.43
C ASN A 5 35.23 -47.39 -24.39
N LYS A 6 34.60 -46.34 -24.92
CA LYS A 6 33.31 -45.75 -24.50
C LYS A 6 32.77 -46.18 -23.13
N LEU A 7 33.07 -45.42 -22.09
CA LEU A 7 32.31 -45.30 -20.83
C LEU A 7 33.00 -44.10 -20.13
N SER A 8 32.42 -42.95 -19.82
CA SER A 8 31.03 -42.57 -19.58
C SER A 8 30.94 -41.08 -19.94
N LEU A 9 30.29 -40.76 -21.06
CA LEU A 9 29.83 -39.40 -21.38
C LEU A 9 28.46 -39.12 -20.73
N LEU A 10 28.08 -39.91 -19.71
CA LEU A 10 26.78 -39.87 -19.04
C LEU A 10 26.85 -39.24 -17.64
N ALA A 11 28.00 -38.71 -17.23
CA ALA A 11 28.19 -38.09 -15.91
C ALA A 11 28.18 -36.55 -15.93
N MET A 12 28.03 -35.90 -17.09
CA MET A 12 28.00 -34.43 -17.22
C MET A 12 26.62 -33.85 -17.60
N PHE A 13 25.58 -34.67 -17.72
CA PHE A 13 24.21 -34.21 -18.02
C PHE A 13 23.20 -34.39 -16.88
N MET A 14 23.64 -34.83 -15.69
CA MET A 14 22.78 -34.97 -14.49
C MET A 14 23.23 -34.10 -13.30
N MET A 15 23.85 -32.95 -13.56
CA MET A 15 24.09 -31.91 -12.54
C MET A 15 23.56 -30.54 -12.97
N GLY A 16 22.58 -30.50 -13.90
CA GLY A 16 22.01 -29.27 -14.44
C GLY A 16 20.50 -29.10 -14.26
N LEU A 17 19.85 -29.88 -13.37
CA LEU A 17 18.39 -29.95 -13.32
C LEU A 17 17.79 -30.09 -11.91
N LEU A 18 18.46 -29.56 -10.88
CA LEU A 18 17.92 -29.49 -9.50
C LEU A 18 18.15 -28.13 -8.82
N ALA A 19 18.20 -27.04 -9.59
CA ALA A 19 18.31 -25.68 -9.02
C ALA A 19 17.18 -24.73 -9.48
N THR A 20 16.06 -25.26 -9.95
CA THR A 20 14.85 -24.48 -10.24
C THR A 20 13.69 -25.17 -9.54
N ASN A 21 13.31 -24.65 -8.38
CA ASN A 21 12.01 -24.80 -7.68
C ASN A 21 12.11 -24.60 -6.15
N ALA A 22 13.21 -24.06 -5.63
CA ALA A 22 13.32 -23.67 -4.21
C ALA A 22 12.62 -22.33 -3.88
N TRP A 23 11.84 -21.76 -4.79
CA TRP A 23 11.17 -20.45 -4.63
C TRP A 23 9.64 -20.53 -4.71
N ALA A 24 9.05 -21.74 -4.66
CA ALA A 24 7.61 -21.94 -4.72
C ALA A 24 6.97 -22.29 -3.36
N ASP A 25 7.76 -22.40 -2.29
CA ASP A 25 7.24 -22.52 -0.92
C ASP A 25 7.13 -21.15 -0.24
N GLU A 26 6.42 -20.22 -0.88
CA GLU A 26 5.73 -19.18 -0.10
C GLU A 26 4.66 -19.91 0.71
N LYS A 27 4.90 -20.04 2.02
CA LYS A 27 3.96 -20.63 2.98
C LYS A 27 2.56 -20.16 2.66
N LYS A 28 1.67 -21.08 2.25
CA LYS A 28 0.23 -20.79 2.13
C LYS A 28 -0.24 -20.24 3.47
N GLU A 29 -0.53 -18.95 3.48
CA GLU A 29 -0.90 -18.24 4.70
C GLU A 29 -2.31 -18.62 5.16
N ASP A 30 -2.58 -18.37 6.43
CA ASP A 30 -3.90 -18.61 7.02
C ASP A 30 -4.95 -17.78 6.26
N PRO A 31 -5.89 -18.41 5.54
CA PRO A 31 -6.92 -17.71 4.76
C PRO A 31 -7.84 -16.83 5.61
N GLU A 32 -7.88 -17.06 6.93
CA GLU A 32 -8.67 -16.27 7.88
C GLU A 32 -7.93 -15.06 8.45
N LYS A 33 -6.61 -14.96 8.25
CA LYS A 33 -5.81 -13.84 8.72
C LYS A 33 -6.26 -12.53 8.05
N SER A 34 -6.36 -11.47 8.85
CA SER A 34 -6.60 -10.13 8.33
C SER A 34 -5.32 -9.55 7.74
N VAL A 35 -5.45 -8.97 6.57
CA VAL A 35 -4.36 -8.44 5.75
C VAL A 35 -4.73 -7.04 5.29
N ILE A 36 -3.73 -6.16 5.18
CA ILE A 36 -3.93 -4.81 4.66
C ILE A 36 -3.68 -4.80 3.18
N CYS A 37 -4.66 -4.29 2.45
CA CYS A 37 -4.60 -4.01 1.04
C CYS A 37 -3.77 -2.74 0.82
N LEU A 38 -2.53 -2.87 0.34
CA LEU A 38 -1.68 -1.69 0.14
C LEU A 38 -2.23 -0.71 -0.91
N HIS A 39 -3.12 -1.17 -1.79
CA HIS A 39 -3.70 -0.36 -2.85
C HIS A 39 -4.75 0.63 -2.35
N ASP A 40 -5.57 0.27 -1.37
CA ASP A 40 -6.68 1.13 -0.89
C ASP A 40 -6.71 1.25 0.65
N GLY A 41 -5.72 0.69 1.33
CA GLY A 41 -5.60 0.68 2.78
C GLY A 41 -6.67 -0.16 3.50
N MET A 42 -7.51 -0.93 2.79
CA MET A 42 -8.55 -1.75 3.40
C MET A 42 -7.97 -2.93 4.17
N VAL A 43 -8.59 -3.24 5.31
CA VAL A 43 -8.26 -4.44 6.08
C VAL A 43 -9.33 -5.50 5.87
N MET A 44 -8.93 -6.63 5.29
CA MET A 44 -9.84 -7.74 4.98
C MET A 44 -9.16 -9.10 5.16
N LYS A 45 -9.93 -10.18 5.09
CA LYS A 45 -9.36 -11.55 5.18
C LYS A 45 -8.58 -11.89 3.91
N ALA A 46 -7.46 -12.60 4.04
CA ALA A 46 -6.63 -13.00 2.90
C ALA A 46 -7.43 -13.71 1.81
N LYS A 47 -8.34 -14.63 2.18
CA LYS A 47 -9.20 -15.35 1.22
C LYS A 47 -10.19 -14.48 0.43
N ALA A 48 -10.46 -13.25 0.90
CA ALA A 48 -11.38 -12.33 0.23
C ALA A 48 -10.68 -11.52 -0.88
N MET A 49 -9.35 -11.56 -0.93
CA MET A 49 -8.57 -10.90 -1.96
C MET A 49 -8.40 -11.84 -3.16
N LYS A 50 -8.63 -11.34 -4.37
CA LYS A 50 -8.53 -12.13 -5.60
C LYS A 50 -7.09 -12.45 -5.97
N ASP A 51 -6.22 -11.44 -5.88
CA ASP A 51 -4.79 -11.52 -6.18
C ASP A 51 -4.01 -10.83 -5.05
N THR A 52 -3.15 -11.57 -4.35
CA THR A 52 -2.31 -11.03 -3.27
C THR A 52 -0.87 -11.43 -3.45
N THR A 53 0.02 -10.45 -3.45
CA THR A 53 1.47 -10.68 -3.32
C THR A 53 1.95 -10.03 -2.03
N MET A 54 2.81 -10.71 -1.28
CA MET A 54 3.49 -10.08 -0.15
C MET A 54 4.57 -9.13 -0.67
N HIS A 55 4.46 -7.84 -0.35
CA HIS A 55 5.51 -6.87 -0.60
C HIS A 55 6.74 -7.22 0.24
N LYS A 56 7.85 -7.57 -0.41
CA LYS A 56 9.05 -8.11 0.26
C LYS A 56 9.61 -7.20 1.35
N GLU A 57 9.61 -5.90 1.13
CA GLU A 57 10.17 -4.93 2.08
C GLU A 57 9.24 -4.62 3.26
N HIS A 58 7.95 -4.47 2.98
CA HIS A 58 6.97 -4.03 3.96
C HIS A 58 6.32 -5.19 4.72
N LYS A 59 6.42 -6.43 4.21
CA LYS A 59 5.70 -7.62 4.73
C LYS A 59 4.18 -7.41 4.79
N HIS A 60 3.67 -6.55 3.92
CA HIS A 60 2.25 -6.24 3.73
C HIS A 60 1.77 -6.75 2.39
N TYR A 61 0.46 -6.84 2.21
CA TYR A 61 -0.11 -7.45 1.01
C TYR A 61 -0.46 -6.39 0.00
N ILE A 62 0.07 -6.57 -1.20
CA ILE A 62 -0.39 -5.84 -2.36
C ILE A 62 -1.56 -6.65 -2.89
N CYS A 63 -2.72 -6.08 -2.68
CA CYS A 63 -3.97 -6.50 -3.28
C CYS A 63 -4.04 -5.94 -4.69
N GLY A 64 -4.35 -6.81 -5.64
CA GLY A 64 -4.63 -6.44 -7.02
C GLY A 64 -6.07 -6.74 -7.37
N TYR A 65 -6.64 -5.92 -8.25
CA TYR A 65 -7.93 -6.21 -8.89
C TYR A 65 -7.74 -6.72 -10.33
N GLY A 66 -6.50 -7.08 -10.67
CA GLY A 66 -5.99 -7.67 -11.91
C GLY A 66 -4.46 -7.58 -11.98
N THR A 67 -3.82 -8.44 -12.77
CA THR A 67 -2.35 -8.58 -12.84
C THR A 67 -1.62 -7.29 -13.24
N ASP A 68 -2.19 -6.49 -14.14
CA ASP A 68 -1.55 -5.28 -14.66
C ASP A 68 -1.56 -4.12 -13.64
N GLU A 69 -2.63 -4.03 -12.84
CA GLU A 69 -2.76 -3.03 -11.78
C GLU A 69 -1.85 -3.38 -10.59
N LEU A 70 -1.80 -4.66 -10.23
CA LEU A 70 -0.88 -5.19 -9.23
C LEU A 70 0.58 -4.89 -9.60
N ALA A 71 0.98 -5.21 -10.83
CA ALA A 71 2.35 -4.97 -11.31
C ALA A 71 2.72 -3.48 -11.34
N ARG A 72 1.77 -2.60 -11.70
CA ARG A 72 1.96 -1.15 -11.68
C ARG A 72 2.15 -0.64 -10.25
N PHE A 73 1.35 -1.12 -9.30
CA PHE A 73 1.45 -0.71 -7.91
C PHE A 73 2.73 -1.24 -7.26
N GLU A 74 3.07 -2.50 -7.49
CA GLU A 74 4.33 -3.13 -7.05
C GLU A 74 5.56 -2.30 -7.46
N LYS A 75 5.59 -1.82 -8.70
CA LYS A 75 6.71 -1.05 -9.24
C LYS A 75 6.86 0.36 -8.63
N HIS A 76 5.80 0.87 -8.00
CA HIS A 76 5.72 2.26 -7.54
C HIS A 76 5.13 2.35 -6.13
N THR A 77 5.29 1.32 -5.30
CA THR A 77 4.64 1.27 -3.97
C THR A 77 5.09 2.45 -3.09
N GLU A 78 6.35 2.86 -3.20
CA GLU A 78 6.94 3.99 -2.49
C GLU A 78 6.36 5.36 -2.88
N LYS A 79 5.70 5.45 -4.05
CA LYS A 79 4.95 6.64 -4.50
C LYS A 79 3.65 6.76 -3.72
N TYR A 80 2.99 5.63 -3.47
CA TYR A 80 1.63 5.59 -2.94
C TYR A 80 1.58 5.36 -1.44
N VAL A 81 2.54 4.63 -0.88
CA VAL A 81 2.54 4.19 0.51
C VAL A 81 3.81 4.64 1.20
N LYS A 82 3.64 5.24 2.37
CA LYS A 82 4.71 5.45 3.35
C LYS A 82 4.50 4.50 4.50
N ASP A 83 5.51 3.68 4.73
CA ASP A 83 5.61 2.80 5.87
C ASP A 83 6.50 3.46 6.93
N LEU A 84 5.91 3.84 8.07
CA LEU A 84 6.56 4.65 9.09
C LEU A 84 6.52 3.91 10.43
N LEU A 85 7.71 3.59 10.95
CA LEU A 85 7.84 2.98 12.27
C LEU A 85 7.59 4.04 13.35
N LEU A 86 6.60 3.82 14.22
CA LEU A 86 6.33 4.71 15.35
C LEU A 86 7.16 4.31 16.58
N ASN A 87 7.28 2.99 16.82
CA ASN A 87 8.11 2.37 17.85
C ASN A 87 8.32 0.89 17.51
N ASP A 88 8.95 0.11 18.40
CA ASP A 88 9.25 -1.30 18.16
C ASP A 88 8.02 -2.18 17.84
N GLU A 89 6.85 -1.79 18.35
CA GLU A 89 5.59 -2.55 18.27
C GLU A 89 4.61 -1.98 17.26
N MET A 90 4.69 -0.69 16.94
CA MET A 90 3.67 0.03 16.16
C MET A 90 4.22 0.60 14.87
N GLN A 91 3.43 0.46 13.80
CA GLN A 91 3.73 0.92 12.45
C GLN A 91 2.56 1.73 11.90
N LEU A 92 2.84 2.77 11.14
CA LEU A 92 1.85 3.62 10.50
C LEU A 92 2.03 3.56 8.98
N PHE A 93 1.02 3.06 8.30
CA PHE A 93 0.94 3.07 6.84
C PHE A 93 0.16 4.27 6.41
N ILE A 94 0.70 5.04 5.48
CA ILE A 94 0.04 6.22 4.95
C ILE A 94 -0.03 6.11 3.44
N HIS A 95 -1.26 6.00 2.94
CA HIS A 95 -1.56 5.95 1.52
C HIS A 95 -1.91 7.35 1.05
N PHE A 96 -1.21 7.84 0.04
CA PHE A 96 -1.53 9.07 -0.67
C PHE A 96 -1.93 8.72 -2.09
N GLN A 97 -3.17 9.03 -2.45
CA GLN A 97 -3.71 8.77 -3.78
C GLN A 97 -4.56 9.93 -4.26
N THR A 98 -4.66 10.10 -5.57
CA THR A 98 -5.67 11.00 -6.11
C THR A 98 -7.06 10.39 -5.97
N LEU A 99 -8.08 11.23 -5.81
CA LEU A 99 -9.48 10.76 -5.82
C LEU A 99 -9.86 10.14 -7.18
N ALA A 100 -9.17 10.50 -8.26
CA ALA A 100 -9.38 9.93 -9.57
C ALA A 100 -8.86 8.47 -9.63
N GLU A 101 -7.61 8.25 -9.22
CA GLU A 101 -7.05 6.90 -9.08
C GLU A 101 -7.94 6.04 -8.19
N TYR A 102 -8.29 6.54 -6.99
CA TYR A 102 -9.15 5.81 -6.05
C TYR A 102 -10.50 5.40 -6.65
N LYS A 103 -11.14 6.29 -7.43
CA LYS A 103 -12.40 5.97 -8.14
C LYS A 103 -12.22 4.87 -9.17
N ASP A 104 -11.10 4.88 -9.89
CA ASP A 104 -10.79 3.83 -10.87
C ASP A 104 -10.58 2.48 -10.18
N VAL A 105 -9.93 2.46 -9.01
CA VAL A 105 -9.80 1.26 -8.15
C VAL A 105 -11.18 0.72 -7.77
N MET A 106 -12.01 1.56 -7.15
CA MET A 106 -13.35 1.18 -6.68
C MET A 106 -14.24 0.70 -7.84
N LYS A 107 -14.04 1.26 -9.03
CA LYS A 107 -14.73 0.80 -10.25
C LYS A 107 -14.24 -0.57 -10.69
N GLY A 108 -12.92 -0.81 -10.71
CA GLY A 108 -12.33 -2.12 -11.02
C GLY A 108 -12.82 -3.21 -10.06
N MET A 109 -13.03 -2.86 -8.80
CA MET A 109 -13.59 -3.73 -7.77
C MET A 109 -15.10 -4.00 -7.87
N ASN A 110 -15.82 -3.27 -8.73
CA ASN A 110 -17.29 -3.20 -8.70
C ASN A 110 -17.84 -2.75 -7.32
N MET A 111 -17.12 -1.85 -6.64
CA MET A 111 -17.42 -1.35 -5.30
C MET A 111 -17.65 0.16 -5.28
N THR A 112 -18.15 0.74 -6.37
CA THR A 112 -18.41 2.19 -6.49
C THR A 112 -19.35 2.73 -5.40
N GLY A 113 -20.26 1.91 -4.87
CA GLY A 113 -21.13 2.25 -3.74
C GLY A 113 -20.39 2.39 -2.40
N MET A 114 -19.23 1.74 -2.25
CA MET A 114 -18.44 1.76 -1.01
C MET A 114 -17.81 3.13 -0.75
N MET A 115 -17.43 3.85 -1.81
CA MET A 115 -16.82 5.18 -1.68
C MET A 115 -17.73 6.16 -0.95
N LYS A 116 -19.06 6.07 -1.16
CA LYS A 116 -20.03 6.90 -0.43
C LYS A 116 -20.02 6.60 1.07
N GLY A 117 -20.05 5.32 1.44
CA GLY A 117 -20.03 4.90 2.85
C GLY A 117 -18.72 5.20 3.54
N MET A 118 -17.59 5.16 2.82
CA MET A 118 -16.30 5.56 3.35
C MET A 118 -16.17 7.05 3.63
N MET A 119 -16.76 7.87 2.75
CA MET A 119 -16.74 9.33 2.89
C MET A 119 -17.79 9.84 3.87
N GLU A 120 -18.67 8.97 4.37
CA GLU A 120 -19.66 9.33 5.37
C GLU A 120 -18.99 9.75 6.68
N GLY A 121 -19.33 10.94 7.17
CA GLY A 121 -18.70 11.53 8.35
C GLY A 121 -17.31 12.14 8.10
N ILE A 122 -16.81 12.10 6.87
CA ILE A 122 -15.57 12.80 6.48
C ILE A 122 -15.95 14.20 5.99
N GLU A 123 -15.31 15.22 6.58
CA GLU A 123 -15.48 16.59 6.11
C GLU A 123 -14.95 16.72 4.67
N MET A 124 -15.84 17.11 3.75
CA MET A 124 -15.48 17.28 2.35
C MET A 124 -14.71 18.60 2.15
N THR A 125 -13.38 18.50 2.02
CA THR A 125 -12.56 19.64 1.61
C THR A 125 -12.97 20.11 0.21
N LYS A 126 -13.37 21.38 0.07
CA LYS A 126 -13.76 21.96 -1.23
C LYS A 126 -12.59 21.84 -2.21
N GLY A 127 -12.84 21.22 -3.35
CA GLY A 127 -11.81 21.01 -4.36
C GLY A 127 -10.77 19.95 -3.97
N ALA A 128 -11.11 19.03 -3.06
CA ALA A 128 -10.25 17.88 -2.75
C ALA A 128 -9.85 17.15 -4.04
N THR A 129 -8.56 16.90 -4.18
CA THR A 129 -7.97 16.15 -5.29
C THR A 129 -7.35 14.85 -4.81
N HIS A 130 -7.00 14.76 -3.52
CA HIS A 130 -6.29 13.64 -2.93
C HIS A 130 -7.01 13.08 -1.71
N PHE A 131 -6.76 11.79 -1.51
CA PHE A 131 -7.21 10.97 -0.41
C PHE A 131 -5.99 10.52 0.38
N VAL A 132 -6.04 10.69 1.69
CA VAL A 132 -5.03 10.18 2.61
C VAL A 132 -5.67 9.14 3.49
N ILE A 133 -5.10 7.93 3.50
CA ILE A 133 -5.52 6.83 4.36
C ILE A 133 -4.36 6.49 5.28
N ALA A 134 -4.62 6.44 6.57
CA ALA A 134 -3.65 6.02 7.55
C ALA A 134 -4.14 4.75 8.26
N ASN A 135 -3.29 3.73 8.30
CA ASN A 135 -3.52 2.49 9.03
C ASN A 135 -2.47 2.36 10.13
N LEU A 136 -2.92 2.29 11.38
CA LEU A 136 -2.06 2.06 12.53
C LEU A 136 -2.05 0.56 12.85
N ILE A 137 -0.90 -0.09 12.74
CA ILE A 137 -0.75 -1.54 12.85
C ILE A 137 0.13 -1.92 14.02
N ASP A 138 -0.29 -2.95 14.76
CA ASP A 138 0.58 -3.69 15.68
C ASP A 138 1.43 -4.70 14.90
N LYS A 139 2.74 -4.52 14.91
CA LYS A 139 3.70 -5.34 14.14
C LYS A 139 3.75 -6.80 14.59
N LYS A 140 3.41 -7.08 15.85
CA LYS A 140 3.45 -8.45 16.39
C LYS A 140 2.24 -9.24 15.90
N THR A 141 1.07 -8.61 15.88
CA THR A 141 -0.19 -9.29 15.55
C THR A 141 -0.66 -9.06 14.12
N GLY A 142 -0.21 -7.99 13.46
CA GLY A 142 -0.73 -7.52 12.17
C GLY A 142 -2.10 -6.84 12.27
N GLU A 143 -2.61 -6.61 13.49
CA GLU A 143 -3.93 -6.00 13.69
C GLU A 143 -3.89 -4.49 13.58
N VAL A 144 -4.96 -3.91 13.05
CA VAL A 144 -5.21 -2.47 13.14
C VAL A 144 -5.52 -2.09 14.59
N LYS A 145 -4.88 -1.03 15.08
CA LYS A 145 -5.17 -0.39 16.36
C LYS A 145 -5.80 0.98 16.13
N ASN A 146 -6.61 1.37 17.10
CA ASN A 146 -7.20 2.71 17.13
C ASN A 146 -6.27 3.66 17.89
N ALA A 147 -5.92 4.76 17.26
CA ALA A 147 -5.42 5.96 17.90
C ALA A 147 -6.56 6.79 18.51
N LYS A 148 -6.24 7.53 19.57
CA LYS A 148 -7.16 8.48 20.21
C LYS A 148 -7.32 9.74 19.36
N GLU A 149 -6.23 10.19 18.74
CA GLU A 149 -6.22 11.31 17.82
C GLU A 149 -5.20 11.03 16.72
N THR A 150 -5.56 11.37 15.48
CA THR A 150 -4.67 11.26 14.32
C THR A 150 -4.83 12.52 13.49
N LYS A 151 -3.74 13.21 13.19
CA LYS A 151 -3.71 14.47 12.41
C LYS A 151 -2.66 14.40 11.33
N VAL A 152 -2.96 15.00 10.19
CA VAL A 152 -2.02 15.20 9.10
C VAL A 152 -1.89 16.70 8.87
N GLU A 153 -0.67 17.20 8.93
CA GLU A 153 -0.27 18.51 8.45
C GLU A 153 0.46 18.33 7.12
N LEU A 154 0.08 19.10 6.12
CA LEU A 154 0.72 19.14 4.81
C LEU A 154 1.08 20.60 4.48
N GLU A 155 2.30 20.81 3.99
CA GLU A 155 2.76 22.11 3.53
C GLU A 155 2.63 22.21 2.00
N LEU A 156 1.87 23.19 1.53
CA LEU A 156 1.66 23.49 0.12
C LEU A 156 2.87 24.24 -0.47
N PRO A 157 3.01 24.24 -1.82
CA PRO A 157 3.91 25.13 -2.51
C PRO A 157 3.67 26.57 -2.06
N LYS A 158 4.73 27.26 -1.62
CA LYS A 158 4.73 28.61 -1.00
C LYS A 158 4.58 28.64 0.54
N GLY A 159 4.60 27.50 1.22
CA GLY A 159 4.70 27.41 2.68
C GLY A 159 3.37 27.52 3.43
N GLU A 160 2.24 27.54 2.73
CA GLU A 160 0.91 27.49 3.34
C GLU A 160 0.66 26.09 3.91
N LYS A 161 0.20 26.01 5.17
CA LYS A 161 -0.04 24.73 5.86
C LYS A 161 -1.52 24.39 5.89
N GLN A 162 -1.87 23.17 5.45
CA GLN A 162 -3.18 22.56 5.63
C GLN A 162 -3.08 21.53 6.76
N MET A 163 -3.89 21.66 7.80
CA MET A 163 -3.98 20.67 8.87
C MET A 163 -5.38 20.07 8.89
N HIS A 164 -5.45 18.75 8.82
CA HIS A 164 -6.70 18.01 8.88
C HIS A 164 -6.61 16.92 9.96
N ALA A 165 -7.68 16.81 10.76
CA ALA A 165 -7.89 15.59 11.54
C ALA A 165 -8.20 14.45 10.57
N LEU A 166 -7.61 13.28 10.81
CA LEU A 166 -8.01 12.08 10.09
C LEU A 166 -9.18 11.43 10.84
N ASN A 167 -10.29 11.26 10.14
CA ASN A 167 -11.49 10.65 10.72
C ASN A 167 -11.37 9.12 10.66
N HIS A 168 -11.67 8.46 11.78
CA HIS A 168 -11.66 7.01 11.84
C HIS A 168 -12.90 6.45 11.12
N SER A 169 -12.68 5.75 10.01
CA SER A 169 -13.70 4.98 9.31
C SER A 169 -13.78 3.57 9.90
N MET A 170 -14.87 3.28 10.61
CA MET A 170 -15.12 1.94 11.17
C MET A 170 -15.22 0.86 10.08
N MET A 171 -15.74 1.23 8.91
CA MET A 171 -15.89 0.32 7.77
C MET A 171 -14.54 -0.11 7.21
N MET A 172 -13.60 0.84 7.09
CA MET A 172 -12.27 0.59 6.56
C MET A 172 -11.28 0.09 7.60
N LYS A 173 -11.57 0.35 8.89
CA LYS A 173 -10.60 0.28 9.99
C LYS A 173 -9.37 1.14 9.65
N SER A 174 -9.61 2.36 9.21
CA SER A 174 -8.55 3.28 8.81
C SER A 174 -8.91 4.73 9.13
N TYR A 175 -7.91 5.59 9.09
CA TYR A 175 -8.00 7.02 9.34
C TYR A 175 -7.95 7.77 8.02
N ILE A 176 -8.90 8.67 7.76
CA ILE A 176 -9.08 9.22 6.42
C ILE A 176 -9.22 10.74 6.44
N ALA A 177 -8.57 11.41 5.49
CA ALA A 177 -8.70 12.84 5.26
C ALA A 177 -8.59 13.17 3.76
N LEU A 178 -9.15 14.33 3.39
CA LEU A 178 -9.20 14.85 2.03
C LEU A 178 -8.38 16.12 1.92
N PHE A 179 -7.54 16.19 0.88
CA PHE A 179 -6.65 17.33 0.64
C PHE A 179 -6.88 17.92 -0.74
N ALA A 180 -6.80 19.24 -0.82
CA ALA A 180 -6.75 19.97 -2.08
C ALA A 180 -5.28 20.27 -2.40
N LEU A 181 -4.68 19.44 -3.26
CA LEU A 181 -3.32 19.64 -3.78
C LEU A 181 -3.42 20.16 -5.21
N PRO A 182 -3.19 21.46 -5.45
CA PRO A 182 -3.52 22.10 -6.73
C PRO A 182 -2.42 22.00 -7.79
N ASN A 183 -1.15 21.79 -7.40
CA ASN A 183 0.00 21.95 -8.29
C ASN A 183 0.91 20.72 -8.25
N GLU A 184 1.68 20.50 -9.31
CA GLU A 184 2.78 19.54 -9.24
C GLU A 184 3.86 20.06 -8.29
N GLY A 185 4.55 19.15 -7.60
CA GLY A 185 5.62 19.52 -6.69
C GLY A 185 5.81 18.55 -5.55
N LYS A 186 6.75 18.93 -4.68
CA LYS A 186 7.09 18.21 -3.45
C LYS A 186 6.34 18.84 -2.28
N TYR A 187 5.68 18.01 -1.50
CA TYR A 187 4.81 18.36 -0.39
C TYR A 187 5.38 17.74 0.90
N PRO A 188 5.98 18.54 1.79
CA PRO A 188 6.33 18.09 3.13
C PRO A 188 5.06 17.74 3.90
N ILE A 189 5.08 16.57 4.52
CA ILE A 189 3.96 16.06 5.32
C ILE A 189 4.48 15.71 6.71
N ALA A 190 3.73 16.13 7.73
CA ALA A 190 3.91 15.71 9.11
C ALA A 190 2.64 15.01 9.58
N VAL A 191 2.76 13.82 10.15
CA VAL A 191 1.63 13.07 10.69
C VAL A 191 1.84 12.84 12.17
N SER A 192 0.85 13.25 12.95
CA SER A 192 0.83 13.13 14.39
C SER A 192 -0.23 12.10 14.82
N VAL A 193 0.18 11.16 15.67
CA VAL A 193 -0.70 10.10 16.18
C VAL A 193 -0.58 10.02 17.70
N GLU A 194 -1.71 10.02 18.40
CA GLU A 194 -1.80 9.82 19.85
C GLU A 194 -2.30 8.40 20.17
N ILE A 195 -1.46 7.59 20.82
CA ILE A 195 -1.78 6.23 21.26
C ILE A 195 -1.65 6.18 22.78
N GLY A 196 -2.79 6.01 23.48
CA GLY A 196 -2.84 6.08 24.94
C GLY A 196 -2.41 7.45 25.44
N ARG A 197 -1.24 7.54 26.07
CA ARG A 197 -0.64 8.80 26.58
C ARG A 197 0.58 9.27 25.76
N LYS A 198 0.96 8.53 24.71
CA LYS A 198 2.14 8.82 23.90
C LYS A 198 1.72 9.48 22.59
N LYS A 199 2.43 10.53 22.20
CA LYS A 199 2.31 11.17 20.88
C LYS A 199 3.51 10.80 20.04
N TYR A 200 3.25 10.48 18.78
CA TYR A 200 4.25 10.17 17.77
C TYR A 200 4.08 11.17 16.63
N GLU A 201 5.18 11.64 16.08
CA GLU A 201 5.20 12.51 14.91
C GLU A 201 6.20 11.94 13.91
N VAL A 202 5.76 11.84 12.66
CA VAL A 202 6.57 11.34 11.54
C VAL A 202 6.50 12.33 10.39
N LYS A 203 7.63 12.53 9.70
CA LYS A 203 7.74 13.47 8.59
C LYS A 203 8.26 12.77 7.35
N PHE A 204 7.67 13.09 6.20
CA PHE A 204 8.10 12.59 4.91
C PHE A 204 7.67 13.55 3.81
N ASP A 205 8.16 13.29 2.60
CA ASP A 205 7.81 14.07 1.42
C ASP A 205 6.92 13.25 0.48
N TYR A 206 5.86 13.88 -0.02
CA TYR A 206 5.03 13.39 -1.11
C TYR A 206 5.30 14.20 -2.37
N THR A 207 5.52 13.54 -3.51
CA THR A 207 5.80 14.23 -4.78
C THR A 207 4.65 13.98 -5.74
N LEU A 208 3.93 15.05 -6.08
CA LEU A 208 2.91 15.03 -7.12
C LEU A 208 3.56 15.39 -8.46
N VAL A 209 3.52 14.44 -9.40
CA VAL A 209 3.96 14.62 -10.79
C VAL A 209 2.76 14.46 -11.72
N LYS A 210 2.66 15.25 -12.79
CA LYS A 210 1.70 14.92 -13.85
C LYS A 210 2.14 13.65 -14.54
N GLU A 211 1.29 12.63 -14.50
CA GLU A 211 1.44 11.50 -15.39
C GLU A 211 1.16 11.95 -16.82
N LYS A 212 2.19 11.91 -17.67
CA LYS A 212 1.98 11.99 -19.12
C LYS A 212 1.19 10.75 -19.49
N LYS A 213 -0.07 10.91 -19.90
CA LYS A 213 -0.82 9.83 -20.53
C LYS A 213 0.03 9.32 -21.70
N GLU A 214 0.59 8.13 -21.56
CA GLU A 214 1.18 7.44 -22.70
C GLU A 214 0.05 7.31 -23.73
N ALA A 215 0.24 7.97 -24.88
CA ALA A 215 -0.66 7.82 -25.99
C ALA A 215 -0.66 6.33 -26.34
N LYS A 216 -1.76 5.63 -26.03
CA LYS A 216 -2.01 4.29 -26.53
C LYS A 216 -1.85 4.36 -28.04
N LYS A 217 -0.71 3.89 -28.55
CA LYS A 217 -0.53 3.63 -29.97
C LYS A 217 -1.59 2.60 -30.32
N LYS A 218 -2.58 3.05 -31.09
CA LYS A 218 -3.56 2.19 -31.75
C LYS A 218 -2.85 1.30 -32.76
#